data_AF-A0A2V5PZN8-F1
#
_entry.id   AF-A0A2V5PZN8-F1
#
_cell.length_a   1.000
_cell.length_b   1.000
_cell.length_c   1.000
_cell.angle_alpha   90.00
_cell.angle_beta   90.00
_cell.angle_gamma   90.00
#
_symmetry.space_group_name_H-M   'P 1'
#
loop_
_entity.id
_entity.type
_entity.pdbx_description
1 polymer ?
#
loop_
_entity_poly.entity_id
_entity_poly.type
_entity_poly.pdbx_seq_one_letter_code
_entity_poly.pdbx_strand_id
1 'polypeptide(L)'
;MRIILMHNPKAGRGNHARKELMAALANAGHHAIYQSTRKSDYKKALKKPVDVVLAAGGDGTVGKVGRELIDSGVPLGVFPLGTANNLARSLGFTASPEEIVAGLERGKKRAFDIGLARGLWSKRYFFESAGGGLLADYLRQAKDKPKKTKKLSEEQEMRRHVSLLRRMLHDYSARKWKMDIDGNDISDDYILWEAMNIRSVGPLLYLASQAATKDGRLDFVCAREEDRSLLMQYLDARLAGQRVKFPLPLRRFRKLNIVCENATLHFDSKVWPRKNEKAKSPSDIEITVKPSALVILQPGRAEHKLA
;
A
#
# COMPACT_ATOMS: atom_id res chain seq x y z
N MET A 1 -3.92 26.89 -6.21
CA MET A 1 -2.64 26.14 -6.32
C MET A 1 -2.37 25.69 -7.77
N ARG A 2 -1.11 25.46 -8.14
CA ARG A 2 -0.67 24.74 -9.35
C ARG A 2 -0.61 23.24 -9.05
N ILE A 3 -1.35 22.44 -9.82
CA ILE A 3 -1.59 21.02 -9.51
C ILE A 3 -1.27 20.15 -10.73
N ILE A 4 -0.62 19.02 -10.53
CA ILE A 4 -0.68 17.91 -11.50
C ILE A 4 -1.64 16.86 -10.99
N LEU A 5 -2.71 16.59 -11.75
CA LEU A 5 -3.63 15.50 -11.50
C LEU A 5 -3.16 14.25 -12.25
N MET A 6 -2.56 13.31 -11.51
CA MET A 6 -2.14 12.00 -11.99
C MET A 6 -3.27 10.99 -11.88
N HIS A 7 -3.99 10.75 -12.96
CA HIS A 7 -5.19 9.93 -12.95
C HIS A 7 -5.00 8.59 -13.67
N ASN A 8 -5.44 7.51 -13.02
CA ASN A 8 -5.70 6.24 -13.70
C ASN A 8 -7.18 6.18 -14.15
N PRO A 9 -7.50 6.36 -15.44
CA PRO A 9 -8.88 6.40 -15.93
C PRO A 9 -9.62 5.05 -15.85
N LYS A 10 -8.93 3.97 -15.46
CA LYS A 10 -9.54 2.66 -15.20
C LYS A 10 -9.76 2.38 -13.71
N ALA A 11 -9.35 3.29 -12.82
CA ALA A 11 -9.61 3.16 -11.41
C ALA A 11 -11.06 3.57 -11.10
N GLY A 12 -11.65 2.94 -10.09
CA GLY A 12 -12.99 3.26 -9.62
C GLY A 12 -14.08 2.57 -10.40
N ARG A 13 -15.33 2.80 -9.97
CA ARG A 13 -16.52 2.16 -10.53
C ARG A 13 -17.61 3.13 -10.97
N GLY A 14 -17.34 4.44 -10.94
CA GLY A 14 -18.31 5.50 -11.23
C GLY A 14 -17.67 6.82 -11.68
N ASN A 15 -18.51 7.87 -11.68
CA ASN A 15 -18.43 9.14 -12.41
C ASN A 15 -17.19 10.03 -12.28
N HIS A 16 -16.14 9.70 -11.50
CA HIS A 16 -14.92 10.51 -11.39
C HIS A 16 -14.01 10.47 -12.65
N ALA A 17 -14.63 10.59 -13.82
CA ALA A 17 -14.02 10.90 -15.07
C ALA A 17 -13.14 12.13 -14.91
N ARG A 18 -12.08 12.17 -15.72
CA ARG A 18 -11.18 13.31 -15.86
C ARG A 18 -11.92 14.66 -15.82
N LYS A 19 -13.08 14.76 -16.48
CA LYS A 19 -13.86 16.00 -16.59
C LYS A 19 -14.31 16.51 -15.22
N GLU A 20 -14.85 15.64 -14.37
CA GLU A 20 -15.37 16.02 -13.05
C GLU A 20 -14.26 16.44 -12.10
N LEU A 21 -13.18 15.64 -12.01
CA LEU A 21 -12.04 15.98 -11.16
C LEU A 21 -11.38 17.30 -11.57
N MET A 22 -11.25 17.54 -12.89
CA MET A 22 -10.68 18.80 -13.39
C MET A 22 -11.63 19.98 -13.16
N ALA A 23 -12.94 19.79 -13.32
CA ALA A 23 -13.93 20.81 -13.05
C ALA A 23 -13.97 21.17 -11.55
N ALA A 24 -13.93 20.19 -10.64
CA ALA A 24 -13.87 20.43 -9.21
C ALA A 24 -12.64 21.28 -8.83
N LEU A 25 -11.47 20.93 -9.37
CA LEU A 25 -10.23 21.70 -9.15
C LEU A 25 -10.34 23.13 -9.70
N ALA A 26 -10.88 23.30 -10.91
CA ALA A 26 -11.06 24.61 -11.52
C ALA A 26 -12.06 25.49 -10.75
N ASN A 27 -13.20 24.92 -10.33
CA ASN A 27 -14.21 25.60 -9.54
C ASN A 27 -13.69 26.03 -8.16
N ALA A 28 -12.72 25.30 -7.61
CA ALA A 28 -12.01 25.69 -6.38
C ALA A 28 -10.83 26.66 -6.64
N GLY A 29 -10.72 27.25 -7.84
CA GLY A 29 -9.69 28.22 -8.18
C GLY A 29 -8.29 27.63 -8.36
N HIS A 30 -8.16 26.34 -8.63
CA HIS A 30 -6.87 25.70 -8.84
C HIS A 30 -6.52 25.54 -10.33
N HIS A 31 -5.24 25.75 -10.65
CA HIS A 31 -4.70 25.53 -11.99
C HIS A 31 -4.16 24.10 -12.09
N ALA A 32 -4.96 23.19 -12.66
CA ALA A 32 -4.62 21.79 -12.77
C ALA A 32 -4.14 21.40 -14.18
N ILE A 33 -3.09 20.58 -14.24
CA ILE A 33 -2.64 19.87 -15.44
C ILE A 33 -3.02 18.40 -15.30
N TYR A 34 -3.79 17.89 -16.25
CA TYR A 34 -4.13 16.48 -16.29
C TYR A 34 -3.01 15.65 -16.90
N GLN A 35 -2.65 14.55 -16.25
CA GLN A 35 -1.79 13.52 -16.82
C GLN A 35 -2.35 12.13 -16.52
N SER A 36 -2.47 11.30 -17.56
CA SER A 36 -2.83 9.90 -17.35
C SER A 36 -1.61 9.10 -16.91
N THR A 37 -1.75 8.31 -15.85
CA THR A 37 -0.72 7.38 -15.39
C THR A 37 -0.57 6.14 -16.30
N ARG A 38 -1.41 5.99 -17.31
CA ARG A 38 -1.31 4.90 -18.30
C ARG A 38 -0.44 5.24 -19.50
N LYS A 39 -0.16 6.52 -19.73
CA LYS A 39 0.76 6.97 -20.78
C LYS A 39 2.20 6.87 -20.28
N SER A 40 3.13 6.58 -21.18
CA SER A 40 4.56 6.40 -20.87
C SER A 40 5.25 7.71 -20.43
N ASP A 41 4.72 8.84 -20.87
CA ASP A 41 5.24 10.19 -20.61
C ASP A 41 4.92 10.76 -19.23
N TYR A 42 4.16 10.06 -18.38
CA TYR A 42 3.73 10.60 -17.09
C TYR A 42 4.88 11.09 -16.19
N LYS A 43 6.06 10.46 -16.28
CA LYS A 43 7.26 10.90 -15.54
C LYS A 43 7.72 12.30 -15.95
N LYS A 44 7.60 12.65 -17.24
CA LYS A 44 7.98 13.98 -17.75
C LYS A 44 7.07 15.05 -17.15
N ALA A 45 5.78 14.76 -16.98
CA ALA A 45 4.85 15.71 -16.38
C ALA A 45 5.21 16.06 -14.94
N LEU A 46 5.76 15.11 -14.15
CA LEU A 46 6.18 15.33 -12.76
C LEU A 46 7.39 16.26 -12.60
N LYS A 47 8.10 16.56 -13.68
CA LYS A 47 9.24 17.50 -13.65
C LYS A 47 8.80 18.97 -13.67
N LYS A 48 7.52 19.25 -13.90
CA LYS A 48 7.01 20.62 -13.92
C LYS A 48 6.91 21.17 -12.50
N PRO A 49 7.24 22.47 -12.28
CA PRO A 49 7.10 23.08 -10.96
C PRO A 49 5.63 23.19 -10.59
N VAL A 50 5.24 22.52 -9.51
CA VAL A 50 3.88 22.53 -8.97
C VAL A 50 3.89 22.58 -7.45
N ASP A 51 2.76 23.00 -6.88
CA ASP A 51 2.60 23.11 -5.43
C ASP A 51 2.18 21.77 -4.81
N VAL A 52 1.51 20.91 -5.59
CA VAL A 52 1.08 19.56 -5.20
C VAL A 52 0.84 18.66 -6.41
N VAL A 53 1.10 17.37 -6.25
CA VAL A 53 0.67 16.31 -7.18
C VAL A 53 -0.48 15.54 -6.55
N LEU A 54 -1.60 15.42 -7.25
CA LEU A 54 -2.75 14.63 -6.82
C LEU A 54 -2.78 13.29 -7.56
N ALA A 55 -2.63 12.18 -6.84
CA ALA A 55 -2.78 10.84 -7.40
C ALA A 55 -4.23 10.36 -7.29
N ALA A 56 -4.90 10.20 -8.43
CA ALA A 56 -6.27 9.72 -8.51
C ALA A 56 -6.30 8.26 -9.00
N GLY A 57 -6.61 7.34 -8.08
CA GLY A 57 -6.64 5.91 -8.37
C GLY A 57 -6.61 5.04 -7.12
N GLY A 58 -6.38 3.74 -7.31
CA GLY A 58 -6.08 2.84 -6.19
C GLY A 58 -4.61 2.85 -5.78
N ASP A 59 -4.25 1.99 -4.82
CA ASP A 59 -2.91 1.91 -4.22
C ASP A 59 -1.78 1.78 -5.27
N GLY A 60 -2.02 1.02 -6.36
CA GLY A 60 -1.06 0.91 -7.45
C GLY A 60 -0.77 2.22 -8.19
N THR A 61 -1.78 3.11 -8.33
CA THR A 61 -1.61 4.44 -8.90
C THR A 61 -0.89 5.34 -7.90
N VAL A 62 -1.33 5.34 -6.64
CA VAL A 62 -0.73 6.18 -5.59
C VAL A 62 0.75 5.83 -5.39
N GLY A 63 1.08 4.55 -5.22
CA GLY A 63 2.46 4.10 -5.11
C GLY A 63 3.27 4.29 -6.40
N LYS A 64 2.64 4.33 -7.58
CA LYS A 64 3.34 4.67 -8.84
C LYS A 64 3.76 6.14 -8.85
N VAL A 65 2.86 7.04 -8.48
CA VAL A 65 3.13 8.49 -8.41
C VAL A 65 4.09 8.80 -7.26
N GLY A 66 3.82 8.28 -6.06
CA GLY A 66 4.63 8.51 -4.87
C GLY A 66 6.09 8.10 -5.07
N ARG A 67 6.38 6.99 -5.77
CA ARG A 67 7.78 6.58 -6.05
C ARG A 67 8.58 7.61 -6.84
N GLU A 68 7.94 8.39 -7.69
CA GLU A 68 8.60 9.43 -8.47
C GLU A 68 8.77 10.73 -7.67
N LEU A 69 8.07 10.87 -6.53
CA LEU A 69 8.14 12.05 -5.65
C LEU A 69 9.07 11.85 -4.44
N ILE A 70 9.63 10.65 -4.28
CA ILE A 70 10.59 10.36 -3.21
C ILE A 70 11.74 11.36 -3.29
N ASP A 71 12.07 11.99 -2.16
CA ASP A 71 13.11 13.03 -2.04
C ASP A 71 12.88 14.30 -2.86
N SER A 72 11.74 14.45 -3.55
CA SER A 72 11.46 15.63 -4.39
C SER A 72 11.02 16.87 -3.61
N GLY A 73 10.54 16.68 -2.37
CA GLY A 73 9.90 17.73 -1.56
C GLY A 73 8.50 18.16 -2.05
N VAL A 74 8.06 17.73 -3.23
CA VAL A 74 6.74 18.06 -3.77
C VAL A 74 5.67 17.25 -3.02
N PRO A 75 4.66 17.91 -2.42
CA PRO A 75 3.60 17.21 -1.71
C PRO A 75 2.75 16.30 -2.61
N LEU A 76 2.38 15.13 -2.07
CA LEU A 76 1.44 14.18 -2.66
C LEU A 76 0.09 14.28 -1.95
N GLY A 77 -0.98 14.53 -2.70
CA GLY A 77 -2.36 14.30 -2.28
C GLY A 77 -2.96 13.09 -3.00
N VAL A 78 -4.03 12.52 -2.46
CA VAL A 78 -4.63 11.28 -2.97
C VAL A 78 -6.13 11.42 -3.15
N PHE A 79 -6.65 11.04 -4.33
CA PHE A 79 -8.06 10.72 -4.52
C PHE A 79 -8.23 9.19 -4.51
N PRO A 80 -8.85 8.61 -3.46
CA PRO A 80 -8.92 7.16 -3.24
C PRO A 80 -9.96 6.51 -4.14
N LEU A 81 -9.62 6.28 -5.41
CA LEU A 81 -10.55 5.72 -6.40
C LEU A 81 -10.37 4.20 -6.60
N GLY A 82 -9.56 3.51 -5.79
CA GLY A 82 -9.40 2.06 -5.85
C GLY A 82 -10.38 1.30 -4.95
N THR A 83 -10.24 -0.03 -4.92
CA THR A 83 -11.10 -0.91 -4.10
C THR A 83 -10.66 -0.98 -2.64
N ALA A 84 -9.37 -1.17 -2.37
CA ALA A 84 -8.84 -1.26 -1.00
C ALA A 84 -8.47 0.14 -0.47
N ASN A 85 -7.59 0.83 -1.20
CA ASN A 85 -7.06 2.15 -0.85
C ASN A 85 -6.36 2.13 0.52
N ASN A 86 -5.58 1.08 0.81
CA ASN A 86 -4.87 0.93 2.10
C ASN A 86 -4.03 2.16 2.41
N LEU A 87 -3.28 2.66 1.43
CA LEU A 87 -2.38 3.80 1.61
C LEU A 87 -3.18 5.07 1.86
N ALA A 88 -4.19 5.33 1.04
CA ALA A 88 -5.03 6.52 1.18
C ALA A 88 -5.77 6.53 2.53
N ARG A 89 -6.38 5.42 2.93
CA ARG A 89 -7.09 5.27 4.21
C ARG A 89 -6.14 5.42 5.40
N SER A 90 -4.95 4.82 5.33
CA SER A 90 -3.94 4.96 6.40
C SER A 90 -3.43 6.38 6.55
N LEU A 91 -3.42 7.15 5.46
CA LEU A 91 -3.09 8.58 5.44
C LEU A 91 -4.27 9.50 5.79
N GLY A 92 -5.46 8.94 6.03
CA GLY A 92 -6.68 9.70 6.37
C GLY A 92 -7.42 10.30 5.18
N PHE A 93 -7.14 9.88 3.95
CA PHE A 93 -7.94 10.24 2.77
C PHE A 93 -9.14 9.29 2.67
N THR A 94 -10.19 9.60 3.43
CA THR A 94 -11.46 8.86 3.43
C THR A 94 -12.63 9.67 2.87
N ALA A 95 -12.39 10.95 2.56
CA ALA A 95 -13.37 11.89 2.04
C ALA A 95 -13.52 11.76 0.52
N SER A 96 -14.61 12.32 -0.02
CA SER A 96 -14.84 12.38 -1.47
C SER A 96 -13.79 13.27 -2.16
N PRO A 97 -13.54 13.11 -3.48
CA PRO A 97 -12.66 14.01 -4.21
C PRO A 97 -13.04 15.49 -4.04
N GLU A 98 -14.32 15.82 -4.02
CA GLU A 98 -14.84 17.19 -3.85
C GLU A 98 -14.49 17.76 -2.47
N GLU A 99 -14.68 16.96 -1.41
CA GLU A 99 -14.30 17.34 -0.05
C GLU A 99 -12.79 17.52 0.09
N ILE A 100 -11.99 16.65 -0.55
CA ILE A 100 -10.54 16.76 -0.57
C ILE A 100 -10.13 18.07 -1.26
N VAL A 101 -10.72 18.39 -2.41
CA VAL A 101 -10.47 19.65 -3.14
C VAL A 101 -10.78 20.86 -2.26
N ALA A 102 -11.94 20.88 -1.60
CA ALA A 102 -12.34 21.98 -0.71
C ALA A 102 -11.41 22.18 0.51
N GLY A 103 -10.60 21.16 0.84
CA GLY A 103 -9.63 21.19 1.93
C GLY A 103 -8.18 21.40 1.51
N LEU A 104 -7.85 21.48 0.22
CA LEU A 104 -6.45 21.50 -0.26
C LEU A 104 -5.64 22.68 0.28
N GLU A 105 -6.19 23.90 0.22
CA GLU A 105 -5.47 25.12 0.63
C GLU A 105 -5.24 25.20 2.14
N ARG A 106 -6.14 24.60 2.94
CA ARG A 106 -6.00 24.45 4.39
C ARG A 106 -5.20 23.20 4.77
N GLY A 107 -4.68 22.48 3.77
CA GLY A 107 -4.00 21.21 3.94
C GLY A 107 -2.70 21.35 4.74
N LYS A 108 -2.39 20.34 5.54
CA LYS A 108 -1.14 20.26 6.31
C LYS A 108 -0.19 19.29 5.63
N LYS A 109 1.04 19.76 5.41
CA LYS A 109 2.14 18.91 4.94
C LYS A 109 2.57 17.99 6.08
N ARG A 110 2.68 16.69 5.80
CA ARG A 110 3.15 15.68 6.75
C ARG A 110 4.25 14.86 6.11
N ALA A 111 5.33 14.64 6.86
CA ALA A 111 6.35 13.70 6.46
C ALA A 111 5.77 12.27 6.40
N PHE A 112 6.30 11.48 5.47
CA PHE A 112 5.96 10.07 5.31
C PHE A 112 7.23 9.25 5.09
N ASP A 113 7.40 8.25 5.94
CA ASP A 113 8.49 7.28 5.89
C ASP A 113 8.19 6.21 4.84
N ILE A 114 9.23 5.67 4.22
CA ILE A 114 9.11 4.67 3.15
C ILE A 114 9.96 3.45 3.48
N GLY A 115 9.39 2.27 3.28
CA GLY A 115 10.14 1.03 3.34
C GLY A 115 11.07 0.88 2.13
N LEU A 116 12.30 0.44 2.37
CA LEU A 116 13.34 0.27 1.37
C LEU A 116 13.94 -1.12 1.50
N ALA A 117 13.71 -1.94 0.48
CA ALA A 117 14.29 -3.26 0.36
C ALA A 117 15.45 -3.25 -0.66
N ARG A 118 16.55 -3.87 -0.31
CA ARG A 118 17.74 -4.07 -1.16
C ARG A 118 18.04 -5.55 -1.30
N GLY A 119 18.39 -5.97 -2.49
CA GLY A 119 18.87 -7.32 -2.79
C GLY A 119 19.51 -7.35 -4.18
N LEU A 120 19.68 -8.55 -4.75
CA LEU A 120 20.32 -8.73 -6.07
C LEU A 120 19.63 -8.00 -7.24
N TRP A 121 18.39 -7.54 -7.03
CA TRP A 121 17.56 -6.81 -8.00
C TRP A 121 17.57 -5.29 -7.79
N SER A 122 18.65 -4.77 -7.19
CA SER A 122 18.82 -3.37 -6.76
C SER A 122 17.88 -2.97 -5.60
N LYS A 123 17.33 -1.76 -5.62
CA LYS A 123 16.46 -1.22 -4.57
C LYS A 123 14.98 -1.24 -4.97
N ARG A 124 14.10 -1.51 -4.01
CA ARG A 124 12.64 -1.36 -4.13
C ARG A 124 12.10 -0.56 -2.96
N TYR A 125 11.34 0.47 -3.30
CA TYR A 125 10.54 1.22 -2.34
C TYR A 125 9.14 0.59 -2.23
N PHE A 126 8.69 0.42 -0.99
CA PHE A 126 7.33 0.02 -0.64
C PHE A 126 6.72 1.02 0.34
N PHE A 127 5.42 1.20 0.22
CA PHE A 127 4.62 2.18 0.94
C PHE A 127 3.73 1.48 1.97
N GLU A 128 3.22 0.30 1.63
CA GLU A 128 2.29 -0.45 2.46
C GLU A 128 3.05 -1.44 3.35
N SER A 129 3.61 -2.48 2.73
CA SER A 129 4.41 -3.49 3.40
C SER A 129 5.32 -4.23 2.42
N ALA A 130 6.26 -4.98 2.98
CA ALA A 130 6.99 -6.04 2.30
C ALA A 130 6.85 -7.34 3.12
N GLY A 131 6.68 -8.48 2.47
CA GLY A 131 6.35 -9.70 3.18
C GLY A 131 6.61 -10.97 2.40
N GLY A 132 6.56 -12.09 3.11
CA GLY A 132 6.78 -13.43 2.62
C GLY A 132 5.74 -14.43 3.14
N GLY A 133 5.69 -15.61 2.53
CA GLY A 133 4.77 -16.68 2.92
C GLY A 133 3.38 -16.53 2.29
N LEU A 134 2.34 -16.82 3.07
CA LEU A 134 0.95 -16.93 2.62
C LEU A 134 0.50 -15.73 1.79
N LEU A 135 0.74 -14.50 2.27
CA LEU A 135 0.26 -13.30 1.58
C LEU A 135 0.97 -13.09 0.23
N ALA A 136 2.27 -13.34 0.19
CA ALA A 136 3.09 -13.23 -1.01
C ALA A 136 2.64 -14.24 -2.10
N ASP A 137 2.39 -15.48 -1.71
CA ASP A 137 1.91 -16.54 -2.61
C ASP A 137 0.47 -16.30 -3.06
N TYR A 138 -0.38 -15.80 -2.16
CA TYR A 138 -1.73 -15.35 -2.52
C TYR A 138 -1.68 -14.24 -3.58
N LEU A 139 -0.81 -13.23 -3.40
CA LEU A 139 -0.67 -12.14 -4.37
C LEU A 139 -0.17 -12.65 -5.73
N ARG A 140 0.66 -13.69 -5.75
CA ARG A 140 1.09 -14.38 -6.97
C ARG A 140 -0.10 -15.04 -7.66
N GLN A 141 -0.85 -15.88 -6.94
CA GLN A 141 -2.01 -16.60 -7.49
C GLN A 141 -3.14 -15.66 -7.92
N ALA A 142 -3.37 -14.56 -7.20
CA ALA A 142 -4.42 -13.60 -7.50
C ALA A 142 -4.18 -12.85 -8.83
N LYS A 143 -2.92 -12.72 -9.26
CA LYS A 143 -2.55 -12.07 -10.53
C LYS A 143 -2.66 -12.97 -11.75
N ASP A 144 -2.52 -14.27 -11.58
CA ASP A 144 -2.61 -15.24 -12.68
C ASP A 144 -4.06 -15.51 -13.13
N LYS A 145 -5.06 -15.03 -12.39
CA LYS A 145 -6.47 -15.22 -12.76
C LYS A 145 -6.88 -14.29 -13.92
N PRO A 146 -7.66 -14.77 -14.89
CA PRO A 146 -8.15 -13.97 -16.01
C PRO A 146 -8.93 -12.74 -15.55
N LYS A 147 -8.87 -11.67 -16.35
CA LYS A 147 -9.60 -10.42 -16.08
C LYS A 147 -11.10 -10.71 -16.08
N LYS A 148 -11.77 -10.24 -15.04
CA LYS A 148 -13.18 -10.53 -14.79
C LYS A 148 -14.10 -9.78 -15.76
N THR A 149 -15.22 -10.42 -16.08
CA THR A 149 -16.32 -9.87 -16.88
C THR A 149 -17.40 -9.21 -16.03
N LYS A 150 -17.64 -9.65 -14.78
CA LYS A 150 -18.64 -9.08 -13.85
C LYS A 150 -18.02 -8.06 -12.90
N LYS A 151 -18.61 -6.85 -12.81
CA LYS A 151 -18.27 -5.84 -11.79
C LYS A 151 -18.91 -6.22 -10.45
N LEU A 152 -18.10 -6.56 -9.45
CA LEU A 152 -18.54 -6.79 -8.07
C LEU A 152 -18.65 -5.46 -7.29
N SER A 153 -19.21 -5.43 -6.07
CA SER A 153 -19.10 -4.33 -5.07
C SER A 153 -17.71 -4.33 -4.37
N GLU A 154 -17.32 -3.25 -3.68
CA GLU A 154 -15.95 -3.15 -3.12
C GLU A 154 -15.81 -4.18 -2.01
N GLU A 155 -16.83 -4.24 -1.18
CA GLU A 155 -17.02 -5.25 -0.15
C GLU A 155 -17.00 -6.67 -0.73
N GLN A 156 -17.70 -6.94 -1.84
CA GLN A 156 -17.69 -8.26 -2.48
C GLN A 156 -16.29 -8.64 -3.00
N GLU A 157 -15.54 -7.70 -3.58
CA GLU A 157 -14.14 -7.96 -3.95
C GLU A 157 -13.28 -8.26 -2.72
N MET A 158 -13.41 -7.46 -1.66
CA MET A 158 -12.64 -7.67 -0.42
C MET A 158 -12.97 -9.03 0.21
N ARG A 159 -14.24 -9.37 0.40
CA ARG A 159 -14.67 -10.68 0.94
C ARG A 159 -14.13 -11.83 0.10
N ARG A 160 -14.14 -11.72 -1.24
CA ARG A 160 -13.56 -12.74 -2.13
C ARG A 160 -12.06 -12.91 -1.91
N HIS A 161 -11.33 -11.81 -1.75
CA HIS A 161 -9.89 -11.83 -1.54
C HIS A 161 -9.52 -12.41 -0.16
N VAL A 162 -10.24 -12.02 0.90
CA VAL A 162 -10.09 -12.61 2.24
C VAL A 162 -10.45 -14.10 2.24
N SER A 163 -11.51 -14.49 1.53
CA SER A 163 -11.94 -15.90 1.41
C SER A 163 -10.87 -16.75 0.74
N LEU A 164 -10.20 -16.24 -0.29
CA LEU A 164 -9.08 -16.94 -0.93
C LEU A 164 -7.90 -17.12 0.03
N LEU A 165 -7.54 -16.07 0.77
CA LEU A 165 -6.48 -16.14 1.78
C LEU A 165 -6.80 -17.16 2.87
N ARG A 166 -8.01 -17.13 3.41
CA ARG A 166 -8.48 -18.09 4.42
C ARG A 166 -8.44 -19.52 3.91
N ARG A 167 -8.89 -19.75 2.67
CA ARG A 167 -8.83 -21.07 2.04
C ARG A 167 -7.39 -21.54 1.87
N MET A 168 -6.49 -20.67 1.40
CA MET A 168 -5.07 -21.00 1.28
C MET A 168 -4.46 -21.32 2.64
N LEU A 169 -4.79 -20.53 3.67
CA LEU A 169 -4.34 -20.76 5.05
C LEU A 169 -4.73 -22.13 5.60
N HIS A 170 -5.77 -22.80 5.09
CA HIS A 170 -6.14 -24.12 5.59
C HIS A 170 -5.01 -25.14 5.39
N ASP A 171 -4.40 -25.16 4.20
CA ASP A 171 -3.40 -26.15 3.80
C ASP A 171 -1.99 -25.56 3.64
N TYR A 172 -1.79 -24.29 4.00
CA TYR A 172 -0.52 -23.60 3.80
C TYR A 172 0.51 -24.03 4.85
N SER A 173 1.57 -24.75 4.49
CA SER A 173 2.65 -25.07 5.42
C SER A 173 3.51 -23.86 5.76
N ALA A 174 3.86 -23.68 7.03
CA ALA A 174 4.92 -22.76 7.43
C ALA A 174 6.24 -23.09 6.70
N ARG A 175 7.04 -22.06 6.43
CA ARG A 175 8.32 -22.20 5.72
C ARG A 175 9.44 -21.61 6.54
N LYS A 176 10.63 -22.21 6.43
CA LYS A 176 11.83 -21.71 7.08
C LYS A 176 12.30 -20.39 6.51
N TRP A 177 12.57 -19.45 7.40
CA TRP A 177 13.18 -18.16 7.10
C TRP A 177 14.36 -17.94 8.03
N LYS A 178 15.50 -17.55 7.45
CA LYS A 178 16.61 -17.03 8.24
C LYS A 178 16.48 -15.52 8.30
N MET A 179 16.22 -14.98 9.49
CA MET A 179 15.91 -13.56 9.66
C MET A 179 16.56 -12.98 10.90
N ASP A 180 16.98 -11.73 10.79
CA ASP A 180 17.55 -10.95 11.88
C ASP A 180 16.85 -9.58 11.94
N ILE A 181 16.35 -9.22 13.12
CA ILE A 181 15.76 -7.90 13.37
C ILE A 181 16.65 -7.13 14.34
N ASP A 182 17.21 -6.03 13.84
CA ASP A 182 18.07 -5.13 14.60
C ASP A 182 19.16 -5.90 15.40
N GLY A 183 19.77 -6.92 14.80
CA GLY A 183 20.82 -7.74 15.43
C GLY A 183 20.33 -8.89 16.33
N ASN A 184 19.02 -9.18 16.34
CA ASN A 184 18.45 -10.32 17.04
C ASN A 184 17.94 -11.36 16.05
N ASP A 185 18.49 -12.58 16.14
CA ASP A 185 18.03 -13.74 15.37
C ASP A 185 16.56 -14.05 15.71
N ILE A 186 15.75 -14.09 14.66
CA ILE A 186 14.34 -14.49 14.70
C ILE A 186 14.08 -15.56 13.63
N SER A 187 15.09 -16.35 13.28
CA SER A 187 14.96 -17.41 12.29
C SER A 187 13.98 -18.48 12.77
N ASP A 188 12.99 -18.79 11.95
CA ASP A 188 11.91 -19.69 12.31
C ASP A 188 11.10 -20.15 11.09
N ASP A 189 10.14 -21.04 11.31
CA ASP A 189 9.14 -21.43 10.34
C ASP A 189 7.91 -20.51 10.44
N TYR A 190 7.63 -19.77 9.38
CA TYR A 190 6.51 -18.82 9.33
C TYR A 190 5.49 -19.19 8.25
N ILE A 191 4.20 -19.13 8.61
CA ILE A 191 3.08 -19.10 7.66
C ILE A 191 3.13 -17.80 6.86
N LEU A 192 3.33 -16.67 7.55
CA LEU A 192 3.56 -15.37 6.94
C LEU A 192 4.43 -14.50 7.84
N TRP A 193 5.09 -13.54 7.22
CA TRP A 193 5.71 -12.41 7.90
C TRP A 193 5.55 -11.15 7.05
N GLU A 194 5.42 -10.00 7.69
CA GLU A 194 5.31 -8.69 7.04
C GLU A 194 6.13 -7.63 7.79
N ALA A 195 6.88 -6.86 7.03
CA ALA A 195 7.41 -5.55 7.39
C ALA A 195 6.41 -4.47 6.97
N MET A 196 5.63 -3.96 7.92
CA MET A 196 4.53 -3.03 7.71
C MET A 196 4.98 -1.59 7.90
N ASN A 197 4.64 -0.71 6.95
CA ASN A 197 4.83 0.75 7.07
C ASN A 197 3.51 1.47 7.37
N ILE A 198 2.38 0.88 6.97
CA ILE A 198 1.03 1.38 7.27
C ILE A 198 0.21 0.32 8.02
N ARG A 199 -0.99 0.69 8.43
CA ARG A 199 -1.82 -0.16 9.30
C ARG A 199 -2.39 -1.39 8.62
N SER A 200 -2.54 -1.36 7.29
CA SER A 200 -3.17 -2.43 6.54
C SER A 200 -2.45 -2.81 5.26
N VAL A 201 -2.63 -4.06 4.83
CA VAL A 201 -2.07 -4.61 3.58
C VAL A 201 -3.13 -5.38 2.80
N GLY A 202 -2.95 -5.46 1.49
CA GLY A 202 -3.73 -6.35 0.63
C GLY A 202 -5.23 -6.02 0.67
N PRO A 203 -6.12 -6.98 0.92
CA PRO A 203 -7.56 -6.74 0.97
C PRO A 203 -8.02 -6.13 2.31
N LEU A 204 -7.42 -4.99 2.70
CA LEU A 204 -7.69 -4.29 3.96
C LEU A 204 -7.48 -5.14 5.21
N LEU A 205 -6.40 -5.93 5.26
CA LEU A 205 -6.01 -6.66 6.47
C LEU A 205 -5.26 -5.70 7.40
N TYR A 206 -5.82 -5.39 8.57
CA TYR A 206 -5.22 -4.46 9.54
C TYR A 206 -4.25 -5.19 10.46
N LEU A 207 -3.13 -5.65 9.90
CA LEU A 207 -2.15 -6.45 10.64
C LEU A 207 -1.36 -5.61 11.66
N ALA A 208 -1.08 -4.34 11.34
CA ALA A 208 -0.30 -3.44 12.19
C ALA A 208 -1.13 -2.23 12.63
N SER A 209 -2.18 -2.44 13.42
CA SER A 209 -3.11 -1.36 13.83
C SER A 209 -2.46 -0.12 14.45
N GLN A 210 -1.26 -0.27 15.03
CA GLN A 210 -0.48 0.78 15.67
C GLN A 210 0.59 1.42 14.77
N ALA A 211 0.70 1.01 13.51
CA ALA A 211 1.72 1.52 12.60
C ALA A 211 1.62 3.04 12.44
N ALA A 212 2.79 3.67 12.50
CA ALA A 212 2.99 5.10 12.33
C ALA A 212 3.88 5.34 11.10
N THR A 213 3.53 6.32 10.29
CA THR A 213 4.20 6.55 9.00
C THR A 213 5.24 7.66 9.05
N LYS A 214 5.74 8.00 10.24
CA LYS A 214 6.65 9.14 10.47
C LYS A 214 7.52 8.99 11.72
N ASP A 215 7.68 7.77 12.23
CA ASP A 215 8.42 7.47 13.46
C ASP A 215 9.82 6.89 13.19
N GLY A 216 10.22 6.79 11.92
CA GLY A 216 11.48 6.24 11.47
C GLY A 216 11.62 4.75 11.79
N ARG A 217 10.50 4.01 11.81
CA ARG A 217 10.45 2.57 12.06
C ARG A 217 9.45 1.86 11.12
N LEU A 218 9.54 0.54 11.09
CA LEU A 218 8.55 -0.36 10.51
C LEU A 218 8.02 -1.28 11.62
N ASP A 219 6.85 -1.86 11.43
CA ASP A 219 6.27 -2.87 12.32
C ASP A 219 6.41 -4.26 11.70
N PHE A 220 7.10 -5.16 12.39
CA PHE A 220 7.18 -6.57 12.03
C PHE A 220 6.00 -7.32 12.63
N VAL A 221 5.36 -8.14 11.82
CA VAL A 221 4.28 -9.04 12.21
C VAL A 221 4.50 -10.39 11.55
N CYS A 222 4.25 -11.47 12.28
CA CYS A 222 4.40 -12.83 11.78
C CYS A 222 3.31 -13.74 12.33
N ALA A 223 3.11 -14.88 11.65
CA ALA A 223 2.33 -16.00 12.16
C ALA A 223 3.14 -17.28 11.94
N ARG A 224 3.33 -18.06 13.00
CA ARG A 224 3.91 -19.40 12.98
C ARG A 224 2.84 -20.46 12.82
N GLU A 225 3.24 -21.72 12.80
CA GLU A 225 2.32 -22.85 12.74
C GLU A 225 1.36 -22.86 13.94
N GLU A 226 1.86 -22.58 15.15
CA GLU A 226 1.01 -22.50 16.36
C GLU A 226 -0.04 -21.38 16.30
N ASP A 227 0.20 -20.34 15.51
CA ASP A 227 -0.68 -19.17 15.38
C ASP A 227 -1.82 -19.38 14.35
N ARG A 228 -1.85 -20.52 13.65
CA ARG A 228 -2.79 -20.77 12.54
C ARG A 228 -4.24 -20.56 12.95
N SER A 229 -4.62 -21.04 14.13
CA SER A 229 -5.98 -20.93 14.65
C SER A 229 -6.39 -19.48 14.89
N LEU A 230 -5.50 -18.65 15.46
CA LEU A 230 -5.71 -17.22 15.67
C LEU A 230 -5.82 -16.47 14.35
N LEU A 231 -4.97 -16.80 13.38
CA LEU A 231 -5.01 -16.19 12.06
C LEU A 231 -6.29 -16.58 11.29
N MET A 232 -6.75 -17.84 11.41
CA MET A 232 -8.03 -18.29 10.87
C MET A 232 -9.21 -17.50 11.46
N GLN A 233 -9.27 -17.40 12.79
CA GLN A 233 -10.31 -16.63 13.48
C GLN A 233 -10.31 -15.17 13.06
N TYR A 234 -9.13 -14.56 12.92
CA TYR A 234 -9.01 -13.20 12.41
C TYR A 234 -9.60 -13.08 11.00
N LEU A 235 -9.23 -13.97 10.06
CA LEU A 235 -9.77 -13.94 8.70
C LEU A 235 -11.30 -14.21 8.66
N ASP A 236 -11.81 -15.07 9.53
CA ASP A 236 -13.25 -15.33 9.69
C ASP A 236 -14.02 -14.11 10.17
N ALA A 237 -13.52 -13.41 11.19
CA ALA A 237 -14.08 -12.15 11.63
C ALA A 237 -14.09 -11.11 10.49
N ARG A 238 -13.02 -11.05 9.68
CA ARG A 238 -12.97 -10.19 8.49
C ARG A 238 -14.01 -10.57 7.43
N LEU A 239 -14.27 -11.85 7.21
CA LEU A 239 -15.30 -12.33 6.28
C LEU A 239 -16.73 -12.01 6.75
N ALA A 240 -16.93 -11.99 8.06
CA ALA A 240 -18.15 -11.55 8.72
C ALA A 240 -18.30 -10.01 8.77
N GLY A 241 -17.37 -9.26 8.17
CA GLY A 241 -17.40 -7.79 8.13
C GLY A 241 -16.97 -7.11 9.43
N GLN A 242 -16.47 -7.86 10.40
CA GLN A 242 -16.06 -7.33 11.70
C GLN A 242 -14.68 -6.67 11.64
N ARG A 243 -14.50 -5.61 12.43
CA ARG A 243 -13.20 -4.95 12.64
C ARG A 243 -12.62 -5.40 13.98
N VAL A 244 -11.91 -6.52 13.95
CA VAL A 244 -11.19 -7.05 15.10
C VAL A 244 -9.72 -6.58 15.08
N LYS A 245 -9.14 -6.44 16.28
CA LYS A 245 -7.70 -6.22 16.43
C LYS A 245 -6.96 -7.48 15.95
N PHE A 246 -5.83 -7.28 15.27
CA PHE A 246 -4.98 -8.41 14.91
C PHE A 246 -4.42 -9.07 16.19
N PRO A 247 -4.53 -10.41 16.35
CA PRO A 247 -4.27 -11.06 17.64
C PRO A 247 -2.78 -11.29 17.92
N LEU A 248 -1.93 -11.27 16.89
CA LEU A 248 -0.50 -11.59 17.04
C LEU A 248 0.32 -10.33 17.37
N PRO A 249 1.46 -10.49 18.09
CA PRO A 249 2.27 -9.38 18.54
C PRO A 249 2.91 -8.60 17.37
N LEU A 250 3.20 -7.33 17.64
CA LEU A 250 3.91 -6.42 16.74
C LEU A 250 5.27 -6.09 17.34
N ARG A 251 6.32 -6.09 16.51
CA ARG A 251 7.67 -5.67 16.91
C ARG A 251 8.14 -4.53 16.00
N ARG A 252 8.38 -3.35 16.56
CA ARG A 252 8.97 -2.24 15.80
C ARG A 252 10.45 -2.48 15.55
N PHE A 253 10.91 -2.12 14.35
CA PHE A 253 12.30 -2.28 13.96
C PHE A 253 12.78 -1.21 12.98
N ARG A 254 14.10 -1.13 12.76
CA ARG A 254 14.71 -0.25 11.74
C ARG A 254 15.36 -1.01 10.60
N LYS A 255 15.92 -2.19 10.90
CA LYS A 255 16.60 -3.06 9.95
C LYS A 255 16.16 -4.52 10.13
N LEU A 256 15.81 -5.15 9.03
CA LEU A 256 15.50 -6.57 8.93
C LEU A 256 16.39 -7.16 7.83
N ASN A 257 17.20 -8.16 8.19
CA ASN A 257 17.97 -8.95 7.23
C ASN A 257 17.28 -10.29 7.03
N ILE A 258 17.21 -10.75 5.79
CA ILE A 258 16.54 -11.99 5.41
C ILE A 258 17.48 -12.76 4.49
N VAL A 259 17.67 -14.04 4.79
CA VAL A 259 18.28 -15.01 3.88
C VAL A 259 17.20 -16.03 3.54
N CYS A 260 16.84 -16.10 2.26
CA CYS A 260 15.81 -17.03 1.79
C CYS A 260 16.26 -17.78 0.54
N GLU A 261 15.81 -19.03 0.45
CA GLU A 261 16.00 -19.91 -0.71
C GLU A 261 14.66 -20.09 -1.41
N ASN A 262 14.61 -19.80 -2.72
CA ASN A 262 13.43 -20.05 -3.57
C ASN A 262 12.10 -19.49 -3.03
N ALA A 263 12.12 -18.39 -2.29
CA ALA A 263 10.94 -17.81 -1.68
C ALA A 263 10.24 -16.75 -2.55
N THR A 264 8.91 -16.68 -2.44
CA THR A 264 8.13 -15.55 -2.95
C THR A 264 8.09 -14.44 -1.90
N LEU A 265 8.40 -13.22 -2.33
CA LEU A 265 8.20 -12.00 -1.57
C LEU A 265 7.24 -11.08 -2.28
N HIS A 266 6.67 -10.13 -1.55
CA HIS A 266 6.03 -8.98 -2.14
C HIS A 266 6.54 -7.66 -1.54
N PHE A 267 6.35 -6.60 -2.33
CA PHE A 267 6.62 -5.22 -2.00
C PHE A 267 5.42 -4.42 -2.50
N ASP A 268 4.59 -3.90 -1.59
CA ASP A 268 3.21 -3.53 -1.86
C ASP A 268 2.47 -4.69 -2.57
N SER A 269 1.70 -4.38 -3.61
CA SER A 269 1.05 -5.35 -4.49
C SER A 269 1.98 -6.05 -5.50
N LYS A 270 3.30 -5.78 -5.52
CA LYS A 270 4.24 -6.37 -6.50
C LYS A 270 4.93 -7.59 -5.92
N VAL A 271 4.96 -8.68 -6.68
CA VAL A 271 5.57 -9.94 -6.26
C VAL A 271 6.97 -10.07 -6.86
N TRP A 272 7.87 -10.73 -6.13
CA TRP A 272 9.21 -11.10 -6.53
C TRP A 272 9.51 -12.55 -6.13
N PRO A 273 10.27 -13.32 -6.95
CA PRO A 273 10.62 -13.04 -8.33
C PRO A 273 9.38 -12.91 -9.22
N ARG A 274 9.48 -12.16 -10.33
CA ARG A 274 8.43 -12.18 -11.36
C ARG A 274 8.35 -13.59 -11.98
N LYS A 275 7.22 -13.90 -12.64
CA LYS A 275 6.94 -15.24 -13.21
C LYS A 275 8.05 -15.81 -14.09
N ASN A 276 8.79 -14.94 -14.79
CA ASN A 276 9.87 -15.33 -15.71
C ASN A 276 11.27 -14.96 -15.18
N GLU A 277 11.36 -14.52 -13.92
CA GLU A 277 12.64 -14.25 -13.25
C GLU A 277 12.96 -15.45 -12.37
N LYS A 278 14.15 -16.04 -12.53
CA LYS A 278 14.68 -16.97 -11.53
C LYS A 278 15.25 -16.16 -10.37
N ALA A 279 14.87 -16.49 -9.13
CA ALA A 279 15.65 -16.03 -7.98
C ALA A 279 17.07 -16.59 -8.14
N LYS A 280 18.08 -15.74 -7.95
CA LYS A 280 19.41 -16.24 -7.63
C LYS A 280 19.38 -16.61 -6.15
N SER A 281 19.51 -17.90 -5.83
CA SER A 281 19.42 -18.44 -4.46
C SER A 281 20.82 -18.79 -3.95
N PRO A 282 21.13 -18.56 -2.65
CA PRO A 282 20.33 -17.82 -1.69
C PRO A 282 20.23 -16.33 -2.05
N SER A 283 19.14 -15.68 -1.63
CA SER A 283 18.97 -14.23 -1.78
C SER A 283 19.07 -13.55 -0.43
N ASP A 284 20.09 -12.70 -0.28
CA ASP A 284 20.24 -11.79 0.84
C ASP A 284 19.44 -10.52 0.58
N ILE A 285 18.54 -10.21 1.51
CA ILE A 285 17.64 -9.07 1.41
C ILE A 285 17.72 -8.25 2.69
N GLU A 286 17.99 -6.96 2.53
CA GLU A 286 17.95 -5.99 3.61
C GLU A 286 16.70 -5.13 3.44
N ILE A 287 15.88 -5.06 4.49
CA ILE A 287 14.74 -4.14 4.60
C ILE A 287 15.09 -3.08 5.64
N THR A 288 14.97 -1.81 5.24
CA THR A 288 15.19 -0.63 6.07
C THR A 288 14.06 0.37 5.91
N VAL A 289 13.98 1.35 6.80
CA VAL A 289 13.12 2.52 6.67
C VAL A 289 13.92 3.72 6.19
N LYS A 290 13.35 4.46 5.22
CA LYS A 290 13.85 5.77 4.80
C LYS A 290 12.93 6.84 5.42
N PRO A 291 13.37 7.53 6.48
CA PRO A 291 12.54 8.49 7.18
C PRO A 291 12.28 9.73 6.33
N SER A 292 11.08 10.30 6.47
CA SER A 292 10.65 11.56 5.83
C SER A 292 10.90 11.63 4.32
N ALA A 293 10.82 10.48 3.64
CA ALA A 293 11.15 10.33 2.22
C ALA A 293 10.11 10.97 1.29
N LEU A 294 8.89 11.20 1.79
CA LEU A 294 7.80 11.85 1.07
C LEU A 294 7.11 12.91 1.93
N VAL A 295 6.48 13.85 1.24
CA VAL A 295 5.58 14.84 1.85
C VAL A 295 4.17 14.53 1.39
N ILE A 296 3.25 14.33 2.33
CA ILE A 296 1.81 14.13 2.08
C ILE A 296 1.09 15.44 2.38
N LEU A 297 0.28 15.93 1.45
CA LEU A 297 -0.64 17.03 1.70
C LEU A 297 -1.97 16.47 2.20
N GLN A 298 -2.14 16.41 3.52
CA GLN A 298 -3.41 16.00 4.10
C GLN A 298 -4.39 17.18 4.05
N PRO A 299 -5.55 17.07 3.37
CA PRO A 299 -6.50 18.17 3.25
C PRO A 299 -7.00 18.59 4.63
N GLY A 300 -7.27 19.89 4.80
CA GLY A 300 -7.99 20.39 5.96
C GLY A 300 -9.41 19.81 5.99
N ARG A 301 -10.00 19.67 7.19
CA ARG A 301 -11.42 19.30 7.28
C ARG A 301 -12.26 20.37 6.57
N ALA A 302 -13.33 19.95 5.90
CA ALA A 302 -14.36 20.87 5.49
C ALA A 302 -14.99 21.46 6.75
N GLU A 303 -15.06 22.78 6.87
CA GLU A 303 -15.94 23.39 7.84
C GLU A 303 -17.35 23.11 7.33
N HIS A 304 -18.10 22.26 8.02
CA HIS A 304 -19.54 22.28 7.85
C HIS A 304 -19.96 23.68 8.29
N LYS A 305 -20.36 24.53 7.34
CA LYS A 305 -21.18 25.68 7.67
C LYS A 305 -22.41 25.08 8.35
N LEU A 306 -22.50 25.24 9.68
CA LEU A 306 -23.75 25.10 10.40
C LEU A 306 -24.68 26.13 9.75
N ALA A 307 -25.56 25.64 8.90
CA ALA A 307 -26.70 26.38 8.39
C ALA A 307 -27.81 26.28 9.44
#